data_AF-A0A1F7X8V7-F1
#
_entry.id   AF-A0A1F7X8V7-F1
#
_cell.length_a   1.000
_cell.length_b   1.000
_cell.length_c   1.000
_cell.angle_alpha   90.00
_cell.angle_beta   90.00
_cell.angle_gamma   90.00
#
_symmetry.space_group_name_H-M   'P 1'
#
loop_
_entity.id
_entity.type
_entity.pdbx_description
1 polymer ?
#
loop_
_entity_poly.entity_id
_entity_poly.type
_entity_poly.pdbx_seq_one_letter_code
_entity_poly.pdbx_strand_id
1 'polypeptide(L)'
;MFIGERILKNWIKVGILLTVFIFLFYLLIPLANTLTNITIFSLVISKYKFLALIEGSLFLTITFYVVSTKRDFKLLNSFLNIFTLLLLFFIASQIISYKVKQDSYIMKEQSLSNIFSAQAMPIPDIYYIILDGHARSDILKEIYDYDVNELIKNLENKGFYIATKSTTNYIQTYLSLASSLNFEYLDSLFGNLSENSTDRILVRNKLKNNKVYDFLKQRGYTFITYNSNTTGVDSKADINIKNPGGFSEFESVFLRQTPLLNILGGGFTPELYSNAILSVFDNIPETAKNDLPTFTYAHIMSPHPPFVFNQNGEIIKDRSFKNDPTGDGSSYIGSADYINAYRDQVIFIDKKILELVDNILSSSISPPIIILQADHGSGSRLNWESWETTYLKERIGIFSAFYFPDQDYSKLYDSITPVNTFRVIFNKYFNSNFELLPDKNYFSTWSKPYKFIEVTEKVMTE
;
A
#
# COMPACT_ATOMS: atom_id res chain seq x y z
N MET A 1 24.42 7.20 -27.81
CA MET A 1 24.56 7.98 -29.06
C MET A 1 26.02 8.23 -29.42
N PHE A 2 26.81 8.89 -28.56
CA PHE A 2 28.24 9.19 -28.79
C PHE A 2 29.13 7.97 -29.12
N ILE A 3 28.97 6.87 -28.36
CA ILE A 3 29.73 5.62 -28.63
C ILE A 3 29.33 5.02 -29.99
N GLY A 4 28.03 4.96 -30.27
CA GLY A 4 27.51 4.42 -31.54
C GLY A 4 27.95 5.24 -32.76
N GLU A 5 28.01 6.57 -32.62
CA GLU A 5 28.56 7.44 -33.65
C GLU A 5 30.03 7.12 -33.94
N ARG A 6 30.86 6.97 -32.91
CA ARG A 6 32.29 6.64 -33.10
C ARG A 6 32.47 5.31 -33.85
N ILE A 7 31.55 4.36 -33.66
CA ILE A 7 31.58 3.05 -34.32
C ILE A 7 31.07 3.14 -35.77
N LEU A 8 29.87 3.70 -35.99
CA LEU A 8 29.18 3.67 -37.29
C LEU A 8 29.48 4.88 -38.17
N LYS A 9 30.06 5.95 -37.63
CA LYS A 9 30.30 7.26 -38.27
C LYS A 9 29.08 7.83 -39.00
N ASN A 10 27.88 7.47 -38.53
CA ASN A 10 26.61 7.87 -39.13
C ASN A 10 25.54 8.03 -38.05
N TRP A 11 25.27 9.27 -37.65
CA TRP A 11 24.28 9.61 -36.62
C TRP A 11 22.86 9.14 -36.94
N ILE A 12 22.47 9.16 -38.22
CA ILE A 12 21.13 8.75 -38.66
C ILE A 12 20.92 7.26 -38.42
N LYS A 13 21.90 6.43 -38.85
CA LYS A 13 21.84 4.98 -38.61
C LYS A 13 21.86 4.65 -37.13
N VAL A 14 22.68 5.35 -36.34
CA VAL A 14 22.73 5.19 -34.87
C VAL A 14 21.38 5.52 -34.23
N GLY A 15 20.73 6.62 -34.62
CA GLY A 15 19.42 7.02 -34.11
C GLY A 15 18.33 5.97 -34.38
N ILE A 16 18.32 5.41 -35.58
CA ILE A 16 17.38 4.33 -35.95
C ILE A 16 17.60 3.09 -35.09
N LEU A 17 18.85 2.63 -34.95
CA LEU A 17 19.15 1.44 -34.14
C LEU A 17 18.82 1.63 -32.67
N LEU A 18 19.05 2.83 -32.11
CA LEU A 18 18.64 3.14 -30.74
C LEU A 18 17.12 3.12 -30.58
N THR A 19 16.39 3.66 -31.55
CA THR A 19 14.92 3.65 -31.53
C THR A 19 14.38 2.23 -31.56
N VAL A 20 14.92 1.37 -32.44
CA VAL A 20 14.54 -0.05 -32.53
C VAL A 20 14.89 -0.79 -31.24
N PHE A 21 16.07 -0.57 -30.68
CA PHE A 21 16.49 -1.19 -29.42
C PHE A 21 15.53 -0.83 -28.28
N ILE A 22 15.25 0.46 -28.08
CA ILE A 22 14.34 0.94 -27.03
C ILE A 22 12.94 0.35 -27.23
N PHE A 23 12.43 0.36 -28.47
CA PHE A 23 11.12 -0.20 -28.77
C PHE A 23 11.01 -1.69 -28.40
N LEU A 24 11.97 -2.51 -28.86
CA LEU A 24 11.99 -3.95 -28.54
C LEU A 24 12.14 -4.19 -27.03
N PHE A 25 13.03 -3.44 -26.38
CA PHE A 25 13.29 -3.56 -24.95
C PHE A 25 12.02 -3.35 -24.10
N TYR A 26 11.17 -2.38 -24.42
CA TYR A 26 9.89 -2.16 -23.72
C TYR A 26 8.76 -3.09 -24.21
N LEU A 27 8.89 -3.70 -25.39
CA LEU A 27 7.89 -4.63 -25.94
C LEU A 27 7.96 -6.03 -25.29
N LEU A 28 9.15 -6.44 -24.83
CA LEU A 28 9.41 -7.80 -24.32
C LEU A 28 8.42 -8.23 -23.23
N ILE A 29 8.23 -7.41 -22.19
CA ILE A 29 7.43 -7.80 -21.02
C ILE A 29 5.93 -7.90 -21.35
N PRO A 30 5.29 -6.89 -21.99
CA PRO A 30 3.90 -7.01 -22.43
C PRO A 30 3.65 -8.22 -23.33
N LEU A 31 4.55 -8.47 -24.30
CA LEU A 31 4.41 -9.60 -25.22
C LEU A 31 4.61 -10.94 -24.50
N ALA A 32 5.57 -11.04 -23.58
CA ALA A 32 5.74 -12.23 -22.76
C ALA A 32 4.52 -12.52 -21.89
N ASN A 33 3.82 -11.50 -21.42
CA ASN A 33 2.64 -11.68 -20.58
C ASN A 33 1.45 -12.28 -21.34
N THR A 34 1.37 -12.16 -22.67
CA THR A 34 0.33 -12.80 -23.49
C THR A 34 0.64 -14.25 -23.85
N LEU A 35 1.88 -14.71 -23.63
CA LEU A 35 2.33 -16.07 -23.93
C LEU A 35 2.32 -16.97 -22.69
N THR A 36 2.22 -18.27 -22.94
CA THR A 36 2.48 -19.34 -21.97
C THR A 36 3.91 -19.84 -22.09
N ASN A 37 4.43 -20.50 -21.05
CA ASN A 37 5.72 -21.18 -21.14
C ASN A 37 5.65 -22.33 -22.15
N ILE A 38 6.75 -22.57 -22.87
CA ILE A 38 6.82 -23.58 -23.91
C ILE A 38 7.41 -24.85 -23.30
N THR A 39 6.75 -26.00 -23.48
CA THR A 39 7.27 -27.29 -23.01
C THR A 39 7.65 -28.15 -24.21
N ILE A 40 8.93 -28.52 -24.32
CA ILE A 40 9.45 -29.38 -25.40
C ILE A 40 10.21 -30.53 -24.73
N PHE A 41 9.83 -31.79 -25.02
CA PHE A 41 10.47 -32.99 -24.45
C PHE A 41 10.73 -32.91 -22.93
N SER A 42 9.72 -32.51 -22.15
CA SER A 42 9.77 -32.28 -20.68
C SER A 42 10.63 -31.09 -20.18
N LEU A 43 11.31 -30.35 -21.06
CA LEU A 43 11.97 -29.09 -20.72
C LEU A 43 10.99 -27.92 -20.84
N VAL A 44 10.80 -27.19 -19.74
CA VAL A 44 10.02 -25.95 -19.72
C VAL A 44 10.94 -24.77 -20.04
N ILE A 45 10.75 -24.18 -21.21
CA ILE A 45 11.44 -22.96 -21.63
C ILE A 45 10.61 -21.76 -21.17
N SER A 46 11.23 -20.89 -20.38
CA SER A 46 10.63 -19.62 -19.96
C SER A 46 10.28 -18.78 -21.19
N LYS A 47 9.03 -18.33 -21.25
CA LYS A 47 8.52 -17.43 -22.29
C LYS A 47 9.35 -16.16 -22.47
N TYR A 48 9.90 -15.62 -21.37
CA TYR A 48 10.77 -14.44 -21.39
C TYR A 48 12.10 -14.74 -22.09
N LYS A 49 12.72 -15.89 -21.82
CA LYS A 49 13.97 -16.31 -22.49
C LYS A 49 13.74 -16.57 -23.98
N PHE A 50 12.64 -17.22 -24.32
CA PHE A 50 12.27 -17.50 -25.70
C PHE A 50 12.05 -16.22 -26.51
N LEU A 51 11.25 -15.28 -25.99
CA LEU A 51 11.02 -13.99 -26.67
C LEU A 51 12.29 -13.14 -26.74
N ALA A 52 13.13 -13.13 -25.71
CA ALA A 52 14.39 -12.39 -25.74
C ALA A 52 15.32 -12.89 -26.86
N LEU A 53 15.32 -14.20 -27.16
CA LEU A 53 16.06 -14.76 -28.30
C LEU A 53 15.48 -14.30 -29.64
N ILE A 54 14.15 -14.26 -29.77
CA ILE A 54 13.49 -13.79 -30.99
C ILE A 54 13.77 -12.30 -31.23
N GLU A 55 13.53 -11.46 -30.21
CA GLU A 55 13.77 -10.02 -30.30
C GLU A 55 15.25 -9.70 -30.51
N GLY A 56 16.15 -10.42 -29.83
CA GLY A 56 17.59 -10.30 -30.05
C GLY A 56 17.99 -10.65 -31.48
N SER A 57 17.44 -11.74 -32.04
CA SER A 57 17.68 -12.13 -33.43
C SER A 57 17.17 -11.08 -34.41
N LEU A 58 15.94 -10.59 -34.19
CA LEU A 58 15.33 -9.53 -34.97
C LEU A 58 16.16 -8.24 -34.93
N PHE A 59 16.62 -7.84 -33.74
CA PHE A 59 17.47 -6.66 -33.56
C PHE A 59 18.78 -6.80 -34.33
N LEU A 60 19.43 -7.97 -34.28
CA LEU A 60 20.66 -8.25 -35.03
C LEU A 60 20.43 -8.22 -36.54
N THR A 61 19.32 -8.80 -37.04
CA THR A 61 18.95 -8.74 -38.46
C THR A 61 18.72 -7.29 -38.93
N ILE A 62 17.96 -6.50 -38.16
CA ILE A 62 17.72 -5.09 -38.47
C ILE A 62 19.04 -4.31 -38.46
N THR A 63 19.89 -4.56 -37.46
CA THR A 63 21.22 -3.94 -37.34
C THR A 63 22.07 -4.25 -38.56
N PHE A 64 22.16 -5.51 -38.95
CA PHE A 64 22.89 -5.93 -40.14
C PHE A 64 22.37 -5.24 -41.39
N TYR A 65 21.05 -5.18 -41.60
CA TYR A 65 20.44 -4.52 -42.74
C TYR A 65 20.74 -3.01 -42.77
N VAL A 66 20.51 -2.30 -41.67
CA VAL A 66 20.71 -0.84 -41.57
C VAL A 66 22.18 -0.46 -41.78
N VAL A 67 23.11 -1.24 -41.22
CA VAL A 67 24.55 -0.99 -41.37
C VAL A 67 24.99 -1.28 -42.81
N SER A 68 24.57 -2.41 -43.38
CA SER A 68 25.03 -2.88 -44.69
C SER A 68 24.43 -2.14 -45.88
N THR A 69 23.25 -1.54 -45.73
CA THR A 69 22.59 -0.84 -46.83
C THR A 69 23.18 0.54 -47.10
N LYS A 70 23.23 0.95 -48.37
CA LYS A 70 23.61 2.31 -48.82
C LYS A 70 22.42 3.27 -48.94
N ARG A 71 21.22 2.84 -48.56
CA ARG A 71 20.00 3.67 -48.62
C ARG A 71 20.13 4.90 -47.70
N ASP A 72 19.55 6.01 -48.15
CA ASP A 72 19.39 7.20 -47.32
C ASP A 72 18.18 7.03 -46.39
N PHE A 73 18.40 7.25 -45.10
CA PHE A 73 17.39 7.12 -44.05
C PHE A 73 16.92 8.47 -43.49
N LYS A 74 17.31 9.60 -44.10
CA LYS A 74 16.91 10.95 -43.64
C LYS A 74 15.41 11.08 -43.41
N LEU A 75 14.57 10.65 -44.36
CA LEU A 75 13.11 10.76 -44.22
C LEU A 75 12.58 9.97 -43.03
N LEU A 76 13.03 8.71 -42.87
CA LEU A 76 12.64 7.85 -41.75
C LEU A 76 13.10 8.46 -40.42
N ASN A 77 14.33 8.96 -40.35
CA ASN A 77 14.86 9.59 -39.15
C ASN A 77 14.12 10.88 -38.80
N SER A 78 13.80 11.72 -39.78
CA SER A 78 12.96 12.90 -39.57
C SER A 78 11.57 12.52 -39.06
N PHE A 79 10.96 11.48 -39.63
CA PHE A 79 9.69 10.95 -39.15
C PHE A 79 9.79 10.46 -37.69
N LEU A 80 10.79 9.64 -37.35
CA LEU A 80 10.99 9.14 -35.98
C LEU A 80 11.26 10.26 -34.98
N ASN A 81 11.98 11.32 -35.37
CA ASN A 81 12.20 12.49 -34.53
C ASN A 81 10.89 13.25 -34.28
N ILE A 82 10.09 13.51 -35.31
CA ILE A 82 8.77 14.15 -35.16
C ILE A 82 7.87 13.29 -34.27
N PHE A 83 7.83 11.98 -34.51
CA PHE A 83 7.06 11.05 -33.70
C PHE A 83 7.50 11.07 -32.22
N THR A 84 8.81 11.08 -31.96
CA THR A 84 9.37 11.20 -30.61
C THR A 84 8.98 12.53 -29.95
N LEU A 85 9.03 13.64 -30.69
CA LEU A 85 8.58 14.95 -30.18
C LEU A 85 7.09 14.95 -29.84
N LEU A 86 6.25 14.29 -30.65
CA LEU A 86 4.82 14.13 -30.36
C LEU A 86 4.59 13.28 -29.10
N LEU A 87 5.35 12.19 -28.92
CA LEU A 87 5.27 11.38 -27.70
C LEU A 87 5.73 12.16 -26.46
N LEU A 88 6.82 12.92 -26.55
CA LEU A 88 7.29 13.77 -25.46
C LEU A 88 6.29 14.88 -25.13
N PHE A 89 5.69 15.50 -26.14
CA PHE A 89 4.62 16.46 -25.94
C PHE A 89 3.42 15.84 -25.22
N PHE A 90 3.02 14.63 -25.63
CA PHE A 90 1.93 13.90 -24.98
C PHE A 90 2.25 13.61 -23.50
N ILE A 91 3.45 13.08 -23.20
CA ILE A 91 3.89 12.83 -21.82
C ILE A 91 3.93 14.13 -21.01
N ALA A 92 4.52 15.20 -21.56
CA ALA A 92 4.58 16.50 -20.89
C ALA A 92 3.17 17.06 -20.61
N SER A 93 2.23 16.92 -21.57
CA SER A 93 0.85 17.36 -21.40
C SER A 93 0.14 16.62 -20.27
N GLN A 94 0.41 15.31 -20.09
CA GLN A 94 -0.12 14.54 -18.98
C GLN A 94 0.46 14.97 -17.64
N ILE A 95 1.79 15.19 -17.56
CA ILE A 95 2.46 15.66 -16.34
C ILE A 95 1.94 17.05 -15.94
N ILE A 96 1.81 17.96 -16.90
CA ILE A 96 1.25 19.30 -16.66
C ILE A 96 -0.19 19.19 -16.19
N SER A 97 -1.03 18.38 -16.86
CA SER A 97 -2.42 18.18 -16.47
C SER A 97 -2.52 17.62 -15.03
N TYR A 98 -1.69 16.63 -14.69
CA TYR A 98 -1.60 16.08 -13.33
C TYR A 98 -1.24 17.17 -12.31
N LYS A 99 -0.21 17.97 -12.60
CA LYS A 99 0.26 19.03 -11.69
C LYS A 99 -0.79 20.12 -11.48
N VAL A 100 -1.45 20.55 -12.56
CA VAL A 100 -2.54 21.54 -12.51
C VAL A 100 -3.72 21.01 -11.69
N LYS A 101 -4.13 19.75 -11.88
CA LYS A 101 -5.18 19.13 -11.05
C LYS A 101 -4.78 19.09 -9.58
N GLN A 102 -3.56 18.66 -9.28
CA GLN A 102 -3.05 18.58 -7.91
C GLN A 102 -3.08 19.96 -7.22
N ASP A 103 -2.58 21.00 -7.87
CA ASP A 103 -2.52 22.35 -7.29
C ASP A 103 -3.93 22.93 -7.10
N SER A 104 -4.87 22.65 -8.01
CA SER A 104 -6.28 23.06 -7.89
C SER A 104 -6.97 22.47 -6.65
N TYR A 105 -6.64 21.23 -6.26
CA TYR A 105 -7.15 20.63 -5.03
C TYR A 105 -6.57 21.28 -3.77
N ILE A 106 -5.27 21.61 -3.78
CA ILE A 106 -4.58 22.22 -2.64
C ILE A 106 -5.13 23.63 -2.36
N MET A 107 -5.38 24.44 -3.39
CA MET A 107 -5.91 25.80 -3.23
C MET A 107 -7.31 25.85 -2.59
N LYS A 108 -8.09 24.77 -2.66
CA LYS A 108 -9.45 24.71 -2.09
C LYS A 108 -9.45 24.39 -0.58
N GLU A 109 -8.33 23.95 -0.02
CA GLU A 109 -8.24 23.33 1.31
C GLU A 109 -7.68 24.28 2.39
N GLN A 110 -7.43 25.55 2.04
CA GLN A 110 -6.78 26.50 2.94
C GLN A 110 -7.80 27.34 3.73
N SER A 111 -8.36 26.79 4.80
CA SER A 111 -8.93 27.59 5.89
C SER A 111 -9.18 26.74 7.14
N LEU A 112 -8.47 27.09 8.24
CA LEU A 112 -8.86 27.07 9.66
C LEU A 112 -7.64 26.74 10.53
N SER A 113 -6.78 27.74 10.74
CA SER A 113 -5.83 27.75 11.85
C SER A 113 -6.49 28.43 13.05
N ASN A 114 -7.12 27.64 13.92
CA ASN A 114 -7.43 28.11 15.27
C ASN A 114 -6.24 27.78 16.15
N ILE A 115 -5.66 28.81 16.77
CA ILE A 115 -4.57 28.67 17.74
C ILE A 115 -5.18 28.11 19.02
N PHE A 116 -4.95 26.83 19.29
CA PHE A 116 -5.26 26.23 20.58
C PHE A 116 -4.12 26.50 21.56
N SER A 117 -4.45 26.96 22.76
CA SER A 117 -3.49 27.09 23.85
C SER A 117 -3.07 25.71 24.34
N ALA A 118 -1.76 25.46 24.41
CA ALA A 118 -1.18 24.22 24.91
C ALA A 118 -1.58 23.99 26.38
N GLN A 119 -2.25 22.87 26.67
CA GLN A 119 -2.45 22.40 28.03
C GLN A 119 -1.18 21.64 28.45
N ALA A 120 -0.60 22.01 29.59
CA ALA A 120 0.55 21.37 30.20
C ALA A 120 0.14 20.06 30.92
N MET A 121 -0.24 19.03 30.17
CA MET A 121 -0.19 17.65 30.67
C MET A 121 0.96 16.93 29.98
N PRO A 122 1.60 15.93 30.62
CA PRO A 122 2.52 15.05 29.89
C PRO A 122 1.73 14.37 28.77
N ILE A 123 2.07 14.72 27.54
CA ILE A 123 1.41 14.28 26.33
C ILE A 123 2.01 12.91 25.97
N PRO A 124 1.23 11.80 25.99
CA PRO A 124 1.78 10.47 25.69
C PRO A 124 2.13 10.34 24.20
N ASP A 125 3.14 9.53 23.90
CA ASP A 125 3.39 9.07 22.53
C ASP A 125 2.16 8.34 22.00
N ILE A 126 1.89 8.46 20.71
CA ILE A 126 0.78 7.80 20.03
C ILE A 126 1.34 6.92 18.92
N TYR A 127 1.15 5.61 19.04
CA TYR A 127 1.49 4.62 18.02
C TYR A 127 0.21 4.23 17.29
N TYR A 128 0.10 4.57 16.00
CA TYR A 128 -0.95 4.10 15.11
C TYR A 128 -0.36 3.10 14.11
N ILE A 129 -0.51 1.81 14.43
CA ILE A 129 0.07 0.70 13.69
C ILE A 129 -1.05 0.01 12.91
N ILE A 130 -0.97 0.11 11.59
CA ILE A 130 -1.89 -0.51 10.65
C ILE A 130 -1.36 -1.86 10.19
N LEU A 131 -2.17 -2.90 10.34
CA LEU A 131 -1.90 -4.27 9.88
C LEU A 131 -2.73 -4.54 8.62
N ASP A 132 -2.13 -4.43 7.43
CA ASP A 132 -2.84 -4.51 6.15
C ASP A 132 -3.54 -5.86 5.99
N GLY A 133 -4.87 -5.84 5.95
CA GLY A 133 -5.69 -7.04 5.75
C GLY A 133 -5.80 -7.99 6.94
N HIS A 134 -5.47 -7.58 8.17
CA HIS A 134 -5.62 -8.44 9.34
C HIS A 134 -7.09 -8.64 9.75
N ALA A 135 -7.58 -9.87 9.59
CA ALA A 135 -8.97 -10.21 9.85
C ALA A 135 -9.30 -10.24 11.35
N ARG A 136 -10.59 -10.06 11.66
CA ARG A 136 -11.14 -10.21 13.01
C ARG A 136 -11.07 -11.66 13.49
N SER A 137 -11.08 -11.85 14.81
CA SER A 137 -10.91 -13.16 15.45
C SER A 137 -11.94 -14.21 15.04
N ASP A 138 -13.20 -13.84 14.86
CA ASP A 138 -14.26 -14.74 14.38
C ASP A 138 -14.01 -15.19 12.93
N ILE A 139 -13.58 -14.27 12.06
CA ILE A 139 -13.22 -14.57 10.66
C ILE A 139 -12.00 -15.50 10.58
N LEU A 140 -10.96 -15.23 11.38
CA LEU A 140 -9.77 -16.07 11.46
C LEU A 140 -10.13 -17.51 11.85
N LYS A 141 -11.04 -17.66 12.81
CA LYS A 141 -11.50 -18.98 13.25
C LYS A 141 -12.38 -19.66 12.20
N GLU A 142 -13.34 -18.94 11.62
CA GLU A 142 -14.35 -19.51 10.70
C GLU A 142 -13.74 -19.92 9.34
N ILE A 143 -12.93 -19.04 8.74
CA ILE A 143 -12.45 -19.22 7.36
C ILE A 143 -11.05 -19.82 7.35
N TYR A 144 -10.21 -19.40 8.29
CA TYR A 144 -8.79 -19.73 8.31
C TYR A 144 -8.44 -20.76 9.38
N ASP A 145 -9.41 -21.31 10.13
CA ASP A 145 -9.17 -22.35 11.15
C ASP A 145 -7.96 -21.99 12.04
N TYR A 146 -7.90 -20.72 12.43
CA TYR A 146 -6.87 -20.16 13.29
C TYR A 146 -7.50 -19.54 14.53
N ASP A 147 -7.16 -20.08 15.70
CA ASP A 147 -7.61 -19.56 16.99
C ASP A 147 -6.63 -18.50 17.52
N VAL A 148 -7.00 -17.23 17.36
CA VAL A 148 -6.23 -16.06 17.79
C VAL A 148 -6.32 -15.77 19.31
N ASN A 149 -6.93 -16.69 20.09
CA ASN A 149 -7.08 -16.55 21.54
C ASN A 149 -5.76 -16.30 22.28
N GLU A 150 -4.63 -16.84 21.80
CA GLU A 150 -3.33 -16.59 22.41
C GLU A 150 -2.91 -15.13 22.27
N LEU A 151 -3.00 -14.54 21.07
CA LEU A 151 -2.72 -13.12 20.83
C LEU A 151 -3.62 -12.24 21.70
N ILE A 152 -4.93 -12.49 21.68
CA ILE A 152 -5.93 -11.70 22.41
C ILE A 152 -5.61 -11.71 23.91
N LYS A 153 -5.45 -12.89 24.53
CA LYS A 153 -5.17 -12.99 25.97
C LYS A 153 -3.85 -12.33 26.34
N ASN A 154 -2.82 -12.45 25.50
CA ASN A 154 -1.54 -11.80 25.75
C ASN A 154 -1.67 -10.26 25.71
N LEU A 155 -2.43 -9.72 24.76
CA LEU A 155 -2.69 -8.28 24.69
C LEU A 155 -3.54 -7.80 25.87
N GLU A 156 -4.61 -8.51 26.23
CA GLU A 156 -5.43 -8.22 27.41
C GLU A 156 -4.61 -8.24 28.71
N ASN A 157 -3.72 -9.22 28.87
CA ASN A 157 -2.80 -9.31 30.01
C ASN A 157 -1.81 -8.14 30.05
N LYS A 158 -1.48 -7.54 28.90
CA LYS A 158 -0.68 -6.32 28.78
C LYS A 158 -1.53 -5.04 28.93
N GLY A 159 -2.81 -5.19 29.24
CA GLY A 159 -3.74 -4.09 29.51
C GLY A 159 -4.44 -3.53 28.28
N PHE A 160 -4.40 -4.19 27.12
CA PHE A 160 -5.14 -3.73 25.94
C PHE A 160 -6.65 -4.02 26.06
N TYR A 161 -7.45 -3.13 25.49
CA TYR A 161 -8.84 -3.36 25.13
C TYR A 161 -8.94 -3.91 23.71
N ILE A 162 -9.65 -5.03 23.53
CA ILE A 162 -9.83 -5.69 22.23
C ILE A 162 -11.26 -5.43 21.73
N ALA A 163 -11.40 -4.72 20.61
CA ALA A 163 -12.68 -4.46 19.98
C ALA A 163 -13.11 -5.67 19.13
N THR A 164 -13.67 -6.68 19.78
CA THR A 164 -13.97 -8.00 19.19
C THR A 164 -15.03 -7.99 18.08
N LYS A 165 -15.73 -6.86 17.87
CA LYS A 165 -16.74 -6.68 16.82
C LYS A 165 -16.39 -5.52 15.87
N SER A 166 -15.15 -5.02 15.90
CA SER A 166 -14.73 -3.91 15.06
C SER A 166 -14.86 -4.24 13.58
N THR A 167 -15.12 -3.19 12.79
CA THR A 167 -15.28 -3.28 11.34
C THR A 167 -14.64 -2.05 10.66
N THR A 168 -14.15 -2.21 9.44
CA THR A 168 -13.67 -1.06 8.64
C THR A 168 -14.83 -0.26 8.06
N ASN A 169 -14.67 1.07 7.98
CA ASN A 169 -15.67 1.92 7.34
C ASN A 169 -15.65 1.79 5.80
N TYR A 170 -14.51 1.45 5.20
CA TYR A 170 -14.36 1.33 3.74
C TYR A 170 -13.43 0.16 3.38
N ILE A 171 -13.81 -0.67 2.40
CA ILE A 171 -13.07 -1.91 2.11
C ILE A 171 -11.72 -1.76 1.38
N GLN A 172 -11.43 -0.57 0.84
CA GLN A 172 -10.18 -0.27 0.15
C GLN A 172 -9.26 0.52 1.08
N THR A 173 -8.00 0.09 1.22
CA THR A 173 -6.95 0.69 2.05
C THR A 173 -6.94 2.21 2.02
N TYR A 174 -6.84 2.82 0.83
CA TYR A 174 -6.79 4.28 0.68
C TYR A 174 -8.01 5.00 1.25
N LEU A 175 -9.20 4.41 1.10
CA LEU A 175 -10.46 4.97 1.55
C LEU A 175 -10.62 4.80 3.07
N SER A 176 -10.28 3.62 3.59
CA SER A 176 -10.27 3.32 5.03
C SER A 176 -9.34 4.25 5.79
N LEU A 177 -8.09 4.34 5.34
CA LEU A 177 -7.08 5.17 5.98
C LEU A 177 -7.42 6.65 5.87
N ALA A 178 -7.94 7.11 4.73
CA ALA A 178 -8.36 8.51 4.57
C ALA A 178 -9.50 8.86 5.54
N SER A 179 -10.46 7.96 5.75
CA SER A 179 -11.53 8.15 6.71
C SER A 179 -11.01 8.18 8.15
N SER A 180 -10.18 7.20 8.53
CA SER A 180 -9.64 7.08 9.89
C SER A 180 -8.77 8.29 10.28
N LEU A 181 -7.81 8.69 9.44
CA LEU A 181 -6.87 9.80 9.71
C LEU A 181 -7.54 11.18 9.62
N ASN A 182 -8.75 11.26 9.08
CA ASN A 182 -9.56 12.47 9.08
C ASN A 182 -10.75 12.39 10.04
N PHE A 183 -10.91 11.26 10.76
CA PHE A 183 -12.03 10.97 11.66
C PHE A 183 -13.40 11.34 11.06
N GLU A 184 -13.58 11.10 9.76
CA GLU A 184 -14.74 11.57 9.00
C GLU A 184 -15.08 10.65 7.81
N TYR A 185 -16.35 10.61 7.44
CA TYR A 185 -16.81 9.89 6.25
C TYR A 185 -16.40 10.59 4.95
N LEU A 186 -16.12 9.79 3.92
CA LEU A 186 -15.57 10.28 2.65
C LEU A 186 -16.56 11.14 1.87
N ASP A 187 -17.87 10.93 2.02
CA ASP A 187 -18.89 11.80 1.43
C ASP A 187 -18.76 13.24 1.91
N SER A 188 -18.51 13.43 3.21
CA SER A 188 -18.24 14.75 3.79
C SER A 188 -16.88 15.32 3.35
N LEU A 189 -15.84 14.47 3.23
CA LEU A 189 -14.50 14.91 2.84
C LEU A 189 -14.39 15.33 1.37
N PHE A 190 -15.12 14.66 0.48
CA PHE A 190 -15.03 14.87 -0.97
C PHE A 190 -16.14 15.77 -1.53
N GLY A 191 -17.26 15.93 -0.82
CA GLY A 191 -18.42 16.68 -1.30
C GLY A 191 -19.01 16.06 -2.57
N ASN A 192 -19.36 16.88 -3.56
CA ASN A 192 -19.98 16.45 -4.82
C ASN A 192 -18.99 15.80 -5.82
N LEU A 193 -18.24 14.79 -5.39
CA LEU A 193 -17.43 13.99 -6.30
C LEU A 193 -18.34 13.06 -7.11
N SER A 194 -18.09 12.95 -8.42
CA SER A 194 -18.86 12.01 -9.25
C SER A 194 -18.57 10.57 -8.84
N GLU A 195 -19.61 9.77 -8.65
CA GLU A 195 -19.51 8.32 -8.43
C GLU A 195 -18.76 7.57 -9.54
N ASN A 196 -18.72 8.14 -10.76
CA ASN A 196 -17.98 7.57 -11.89
C ASN A 196 -16.51 8.01 -11.93
N SER A 197 -16.06 8.83 -10.99
CA SER A 197 -14.65 9.20 -10.88
C SER A 197 -13.82 7.96 -10.54
N THR A 198 -12.67 7.84 -11.20
CA THR A 198 -11.62 6.85 -10.87
C THR A 198 -10.35 7.53 -10.37
N ASP A 199 -10.40 8.85 -10.21
CA ASP A 199 -9.24 9.67 -9.88
C ASP A 199 -8.88 9.55 -8.40
N ARG A 200 -7.87 8.71 -8.09
CA ARG A 200 -7.36 8.49 -6.74
C ARG A 200 -6.45 9.62 -6.22
N ILE A 201 -6.24 10.71 -6.97
CA ILE A 201 -5.44 11.86 -6.50
C ILE A 201 -6.12 12.54 -5.31
N LEU A 202 -7.45 12.67 -5.34
CA LEU A 202 -8.19 13.35 -4.28
C LEU A 202 -8.03 12.64 -2.92
N VAL A 203 -8.23 11.32 -2.86
CA VAL A 203 -8.04 10.55 -1.62
C VAL A 203 -6.58 10.60 -1.14
N ARG A 204 -5.61 10.53 -2.06
CA ARG A 204 -4.18 10.68 -1.71
C ARG A 204 -3.87 12.06 -1.12
N ASN A 205 -4.49 13.12 -1.64
CA ASN A 205 -4.35 14.46 -1.07
C ASN A 205 -4.96 14.53 0.34
N LYS A 206 -6.11 13.89 0.61
CA LYS A 206 -6.69 13.81 1.96
C LYS A 206 -5.88 12.97 2.95
N LEU A 207 -5.14 11.97 2.47
CA LEU A 207 -4.18 11.22 3.28
C LEU A 207 -2.95 12.07 3.63
N LYS A 208 -2.41 12.79 2.64
CA LYS A 208 -1.30 13.73 2.83
C LYS A 208 -1.66 14.91 3.74
N ASN A 209 -2.86 15.44 3.62
CA ASN A 209 -3.38 16.58 4.40
C ASN A 209 -4.41 16.11 5.42
N ASN A 210 -4.07 15.10 6.22
CA ASN A 210 -5.03 14.53 7.16
C ASN A 210 -5.20 15.36 8.44
N LYS A 211 -6.41 15.37 8.99
CA LYS A 211 -6.75 16.16 10.19
C LYS A 211 -6.03 15.69 11.46
N VAL A 212 -5.67 14.41 11.58
CA VAL A 212 -4.88 13.90 12.72
C VAL A 212 -3.50 14.56 12.77
N TYR A 213 -2.81 14.64 11.63
CA TYR A 213 -1.55 15.35 11.49
C TYR A 213 -1.71 16.81 11.92
N ASP A 214 -2.68 17.53 11.34
CA ASP A 214 -2.87 18.96 11.66
C ASP A 214 -3.21 19.17 13.15
N PHE A 215 -4.03 18.29 13.74
CA PHE A 215 -4.42 18.35 15.14
C PHE A 215 -3.24 18.14 16.10
N LEU A 216 -2.38 17.15 15.82
CA LEU A 216 -1.26 16.78 16.67
C LEU A 216 -0.06 17.71 16.48
N LYS A 217 0.23 18.15 15.25
CA LYS A 217 1.32 19.12 14.98
C LYS A 217 1.10 20.44 15.70
N GLN A 218 -0.14 20.92 15.76
CA GLN A 218 -0.49 22.12 16.53
C GLN A 218 -0.24 21.98 18.04
N ARG A 219 -0.04 20.75 18.53
CA ARG A 219 0.19 20.39 19.94
C ARG A 219 1.63 19.95 20.21
N GLY A 220 2.54 20.19 19.27
CA GLY A 220 3.98 19.95 19.46
C GLY A 220 4.43 18.52 19.21
N TYR A 221 3.59 17.67 18.61
CA TYR A 221 4.00 16.32 18.25
C TYR A 221 5.03 16.30 17.11
N THR A 222 5.97 15.35 17.20
CA THR A 222 6.84 14.93 16.10
C THR A 222 6.16 13.79 15.34
N PHE A 223 5.96 13.96 14.03
CA PHE A 223 5.30 12.97 13.18
C PHE A 223 6.34 12.05 12.55
N ILE A 224 6.29 10.77 12.93
CA ILE A 224 7.22 9.74 12.47
C ILE A 224 6.44 8.73 11.62
N THR A 225 6.95 8.44 10.42
CA THR A 225 6.34 7.44 9.54
C THR A 225 7.30 6.34 9.18
N TYR A 226 6.80 5.11 9.19
CA TYR A 226 7.52 3.93 8.71
C TYR A 226 6.93 3.45 7.38
N ASN A 227 7.79 3.41 6.34
CA ASN A 227 7.51 2.75 5.07
C ASN A 227 6.14 3.07 4.43
N SER A 228 5.64 4.30 4.59
CA SER A 228 4.29 4.71 4.17
C SER A 228 4.19 5.14 2.68
N ASN A 229 5.17 4.79 1.86
CA ASN A 229 5.30 5.25 0.48
C ASN A 229 4.06 4.94 -0.39
N THR A 230 3.28 3.91 -0.03
CA THR A 230 2.11 3.47 -0.79
C THR A 230 0.87 4.35 -0.59
N THR A 231 0.73 5.03 0.56
CA THR A 231 -0.46 5.85 0.93
C THR A 231 -0.21 7.35 0.86
N GLY A 232 1.06 7.79 0.87
CA GLY A 232 1.47 9.20 0.77
C GLY A 232 1.38 10.00 2.08
N VAL A 233 1.06 9.34 3.20
CA VAL A 233 0.99 9.95 4.55
C VAL A 233 2.36 10.47 5.01
N ASP A 234 3.44 9.84 4.55
CA ASP A 234 4.83 10.21 4.83
C ASP A 234 5.26 11.57 4.29
N SER A 235 4.53 12.13 3.33
CA SER A 235 4.94 13.36 2.64
C SER A 235 4.99 14.62 3.51
N LYS A 236 4.39 14.59 4.70
CA LYS A 236 4.48 15.65 5.72
C LYS A 236 5.19 15.19 7.01
N ALA A 237 5.73 13.97 7.05
CA ALA A 237 6.41 13.47 8.24
C ALA A 237 7.65 14.30 8.56
N ASP A 238 7.89 14.55 9.85
CA ASP A 238 9.14 15.17 10.31
C ASP A 238 10.30 14.17 10.18
N ILE A 239 10.02 12.89 10.44
CA ILE A 239 10.97 11.78 10.33
C ILE A 239 10.32 10.68 9.50
N ASN A 240 10.89 10.40 8.32
CA ASN A 240 10.45 9.30 7.47
C ASN A 240 11.52 8.19 7.45
N ILE A 241 11.22 7.08 8.12
CA ILE A 241 12.10 5.91 8.19
C ILE A 241 11.78 5.01 7.00
N LYS A 242 12.72 4.99 6.06
CA LYS A 242 12.64 4.19 4.84
C LYS A 242 13.34 2.86 5.03
N ASN A 243 12.79 1.82 4.40
CA ASN A 243 13.43 0.52 4.41
C ASN A 243 14.75 0.56 3.63
N PRO A 244 15.84 -0.02 4.18
CA PRO A 244 17.10 -0.12 3.47
C PRO A 244 16.94 -0.99 2.22
N GLY A 245 17.36 -0.47 1.06
CA GLY A 245 17.44 -1.23 -0.19
C GLY A 245 16.14 -1.33 -1.02
N GLY A 246 15.07 -0.65 -0.62
CA GLY A 246 13.82 -0.62 -1.39
C GLY A 246 13.85 0.40 -2.55
N PHE A 247 13.31 0.01 -3.71
CA PHE A 247 13.00 0.94 -4.79
C PHE A 247 11.82 1.84 -4.40
N SER A 248 11.83 3.10 -4.83
CA SER A 248 10.65 3.98 -4.81
C SER A 248 9.51 3.39 -5.65
N GLU A 249 8.28 3.89 -5.49
CA GLU A 249 7.14 3.47 -6.33
C GLU A 249 7.45 3.66 -7.82
N PHE A 250 8.05 4.80 -8.18
CA PHE A 250 8.46 5.10 -9.54
C PHE A 250 9.50 4.10 -10.06
N GLU A 251 10.58 3.87 -9.31
CA GLU A 251 11.62 2.91 -9.70
C GLU A 251 11.06 1.49 -9.82
N SER A 252 10.14 1.12 -8.92
CA SER A 252 9.49 -0.18 -8.94
C SER A 252 8.62 -0.36 -10.19
N VAL A 253 7.79 0.64 -10.53
CA VAL A 253 6.97 0.62 -11.76
C VAL A 253 7.86 0.59 -13.00
N PHE A 254 8.87 1.47 -13.04
CA PHE A 254 9.82 1.56 -14.14
C PHE A 254 10.53 0.22 -14.36
N LEU A 255 11.12 -0.36 -13.32
CA LEU A 255 11.82 -1.63 -13.43
C LEU A 255 10.88 -2.76 -13.85
N ARG A 256 9.65 -2.85 -13.28
CA ARG A 256 8.65 -3.86 -13.68
C ARG A 256 8.23 -3.79 -15.15
N GLN A 257 8.28 -2.61 -15.75
CA GLN A 257 7.98 -2.43 -17.17
C GLN A 257 9.18 -2.75 -18.09
N THR A 258 10.32 -3.15 -17.52
CA THR A 258 11.55 -3.41 -18.29
C THR A 258 12.12 -4.80 -18.02
N PRO A 259 12.89 -5.36 -18.97
CA PRO A 259 13.66 -6.58 -18.73
C PRO A 259 14.74 -6.44 -17.64
N LEU A 260 15.10 -5.22 -17.24
CA LEU A 260 16.16 -4.98 -16.25
C LEU A 260 15.85 -5.58 -14.89
N LEU A 261 14.58 -5.63 -14.49
CA LEU A 261 14.18 -6.25 -13.23
C LEU A 261 14.70 -7.69 -13.12
N ASN A 262 14.58 -8.45 -14.22
CA ASN A 262 15.01 -9.84 -14.29
C ASN A 262 16.54 -9.98 -14.44
N ILE A 263 17.19 -9.02 -15.11
CA ILE A 263 18.65 -9.04 -15.35
C ILE A 263 19.42 -8.62 -14.10
N LEU A 264 18.95 -7.61 -13.39
CA LEU A 264 19.58 -7.07 -12.19
C LEU A 264 19.33 -7.94 -10.94
N GLY A 265 18.58 -9.04 -11.08
CA GLY A 265 18.07 -9.81 -9.95
C GLY A 265 17.17 -9.00 -9.00
N GLY A 266 16.72 -7.82 -9.44
CA GLY A 266 16.11 -6.77 -8.62
C GLY A 266 14.59 -6.76 -8.66
N GLY A 267 13.97 -7.93 -8.84
CA GLY A 267 12.52 -8.12 -8.70
C GLY A 267 12.04 -8.00 -7.27
N PHE A 268 10.72 -7.95 -7.09
CA PHE A 268 10.13 -8.43 -5.84
C PHE A 268 10.72 -9.83 -5.58
N THR A 269 11.54 -9.96 -4.55
CA THR A 269 11.97 -11.24 -4.01
C THR A 269 11.29 -11.42 -2.66
N PRO A 270 10.83 -12.63 -2.32
CA PRO A 270 10.28 -12.90 -1.01
C PRO A 270 11.19 -12.43 0.12
N GLU A 271 12.52 -12.49 -0.05
CA GLU A 271 13.50 -12.01 0.92
C GLU A 271 13.51 -10.49 1.08
N LEU A 272 13.58 -9.72 -0.01
CA LEU A 272 13.57 -8.25 0.10
C LEU A 272 12.25 -7.75 0.68
N TYR A 273 11.13 -8.37 0.31
CA TYR A 273 9.82 -8.01 0.85
C TYR A 273 9.66 -8.42 2.32
N SER A 274 10.11 -9.62 2.69
CA SER A 274 10.13 -10.07 4.08
C SER A 274 10.95 -9.15 4.96
N ASN A 275 12.16 -8.79 4.52
CA ASN A 275 13.03 -7.86 5.23
C ASN A 275 12.40 -6.47 5.36
N ALA A 276 11.69 -6.01 4.33
CA ALA A 276 10.95 -4.74 4.36
C ALA A 276 9.77 -4.74 5.35
N ILE A 277 9.12 -5.89 5.57
CA ILE A 277 8.08 -6.04 6.60
C ILE A 277 8.74 -6.05 7.99
N LEU A 278 9.73 -6.92 8.19
CA LEU A 278 10.39 -7.10 9.49
C LEU A 278 11.12 -5.85 9.97
N SER A 279 11.74 -5.08 9.06
CA SER A 279 12.39 -3.83 9.43
C SER A 279 11.44 -2.82 10.06
N VAL A 280 10.15 -2.83 9.71
CA VAL A 280 9.18 -1.94 10.37
C VAL A 280 8.98 -2.36 11.83
N PHE A 281 8.77 -3.65 12.09
CA PHE A 281 8.65 -4.18 13.46
C PHE A 281 9.90 -3.90 14.30
N ASP A 282 11.09 -4.08 13.73
CA ASP A 282 12.36 -3.92 14.45
C ASP A 282 12.67 -2.45 14.80
N ASN A 283 12.21 -1.50 13.99
CA ASN A 283 12.60 -0.09 14.14
C ASN A 283 11.54 0.76 14.87
N ILE A 284 10.25 0.41 14.87
CA ILE A 284 9.22 1.19 15.61
C ILE A 284 9.62 1.48 17.07
N PRO A 285 10.15 0.54 17.86
CA PRO A 285 10.54 0.81 19.26
C PRO A 285 11.57 1.94 19.41
N GLU A 286 12.38 2.21 18.38
CA GLU A 286 13.37 3.29 18.40
C GLU A 286 12.72 4.69 18.47
N THR A 287 11.42 4.83 18.15
CA THR A 287 10.73 6.12 18.29
C THR A 287 10.61 6.58 19.73
N ALA A 288 10.60 5.65 20.69
CA ALA A 288 10.53 5.97 22.12
C ALA A 288 11.76 6.75 22.62
N LYS A 289 12.84 6.83 21.82
CA LYS A 289 14.06 7.61 22.13
C LYS A 289 13.94 9.09 21.78
N ASN A 290 12.80 9.54 21.22
CA ASN A 290 12.59 10.94 20.89
C ASN A 290 12.33 11.76 22.17
N ASP A 291 12.94 12.94 22.27
CA ASP A 291 12.75 13.84 23.41
C ASP A 291 11.37 14.55 23.40
N LEU A 292 10.73 14.63 22.23
CA LEU A 292 9.42 15.24 22.03
C LEU A 292 8.34 14.16 21.85
N PRO A 293 7.08 14.43 22.24
CA PRO A 293 5.99 13.48 22.04
C PRO A 293 5.84 13.14 20.55
N THR A 294 5.67 11.86 20.26
CA THR A 294 5.65 11.32 18.90
C THR A 294 4.28 10.83 18.49
N PHE A 295 3.91 11.08 17.23
CA PHE A 295 2.86 10.34 16.55
C PHE A 295 3.55 9.44 15.53
N THR A 296 3.60 8.15 15.85
CA THR A 296 4.24 7.13 15.03
C THR A 296 3.17 6.42 14.21
N TYR A 297 3.19 6.65 12.91
CA TYR A 297 2.34 5.96 11.94
C TYR A 297 3.13 4.89 11.19
N ALA A 298 2.68 3.64 11.27
CA ALA A 298 3.26 2.53 10.54
C ALA A 298 2.18 1.79 9.78
N HIS A 299 2.34 1.64 8.47
CA HIS A 299 1.48 0.80 7.65
C HIS A 299 2.23 -0.46 7.24
N ILE A 300 1.99 -1.54 7.97
CA ILE A 300 2.65 -2.82 7.78
C ILE A 300 1.87 -3.59 6.72
N MET A 301 2.51 -3.84 5.57
CA MET A 301 1.94 -4.55 4.40
C MET A 301 1.77 -6.07 4.67
N SER A 302 1.30 -6.45 5.85
CA SER A 302 1.13 -7.84 6.28
C SER A 302 0.02 -7.91 7.34
N PRO A 303 -0.87 -8.92 7.32
CA PRO A 303 -0.79 -10.18 6.58
C PRO A 303 -1.26 -10.14 5.11
N HIS A 304 -1.55 -8.99 4.51
CA HIS A 304 -1.90 -8.85 3.09
C HIS A 304 -0.93 -9.61 2.15
N PRO A 305 -1.43 -10.19 1.02
CA PRO A 305 -0.57 -10.76 -0.01
C PRO A 305 0.50 -9.77 -0.51
N PRO A 306 1.64 -10.26 -1.01
CA PRO A 306 2.03 -11.66 -1.18
C PRO A 306 2.44 -12.35 0.12
N PHE A 307 2.12 -13.64 0.22
CA PHE A 307 2.39 -14.44 1.42
C PHE A 307 3.82 -15.00 1.39
N VAL A 308 4.73 -14.33 2.07
CA VAL A 308 6.18 -14.66 2.03
C VAL A 308 6.65 -15.44 3.24
N PHE A 309 5.88 -15.49 4.32
CA PHE A 309 6.22 -16.22 5.54
C PHE A 309 5.43 -17.52 5.66
N ASN A 310 6.02 -18.52 6.31
CA ASN A 310 5.25 -19.57 6.97
C ASN A 310 4.93 -19.20 8.44
N GLN A 311 4.18 -20.05 9.14
CA GLN A 311 3.80 -19.85 10.56
C GLN A 311 4.97 -19.68 11.55
N ASN A 312 6.18 -20.07 11.16
CA ASN A 312 7.40 -19.95 11.97
C ASN A 312 8.26 -18.74 11.55
N GLY A 313 7.88 -18.01 10.50
CA GLY A 313 8.63 -16.88 9.97
C GLY A 313 9.70 -17.25 8.94
N GLU A 314 9.76 -18.51 8.49
CA GLU A 314 10.66 -18.89 7.40
C GLU A 314 10.16 -18.32 6.08
N ILE A 315 11.09 -17.81 5.27
CA ILE A 315 10.77 -17.17 3.99
C ILE A 315 10.50 -18.24 2.94
N ILE A 316 9.28 -18.25 2.40
CA ILE A 316 8.86 -19.17 1.34
C ILE A 316 9.11 -18.52 -0.02
N LYS A 317 10.05 -19.10 -0.78
CA LYS A 317 10.48 -18.54 -2.07
C LYS A 317 9.53 -18.89 -3.22
N ASP A 318 8.97 -20.10 -3.17
CA ASP A 318 8.13 -20.68 -4.21
C ASP A 318 6.75 -21.03 -3.64
N ARG A 319 5.87 -20.02 -3.50
CA ARG A 319 4.42 -20.30 -3.35
C ARG A 319 3.80 -20.46 -4.74
N SER A 320 2.77 -21.30 -4.85
CA SER A 320 2.03 -21.59 -6.10
C SER A 320 1.41 -20.34 -6.74
N PHE A 321 1.24 -19.28 -5.95
CA PHE A 321 0.74 -17.99 -6.41
C PHE A 321 1.83 -17.11 -6.96
N LYS A 322 1.48 -16.38 -8.03
CA LYS A 322 2.35 -15.32 -8.55
C LYS A 322 2.66 -14.38 -7.39
N ASN A 323 3.95 -14.18 -7.13
CA ASN A 323 4.50 -13.15 -6.26
C ASN A 323 4.18 -11.75 -6.81
N ASP A 324 2.89 -11.44 -6.94
CA ASP A 324 2.39 -10.18 -7.43
C ASP A 324 2.12 -9.28 -6.23
N PRO A 325 2.99 -8.28 -5.98
CA PRO A 325 2.81 -7.31 -4.89
C PRO A 325 1.58 -6.40 -5.10
N THR A 326 0.86 -6.53 -6.21
CA THR A 326 -0.38 -5.80 -6.50
C THR A 326 -1.64 -6.66 -6.40
N GLY A 327 -1.50 -7.96 -6.11
CA GLY A 327 -2.62 -8.87 -5.94
C GLY A 327 -3.32 -8.71 -4.58
N ASP A 328 -4.63 -8.93 -4.57
CA ASP A 328 -5.45 -9.10 -3.36
C ASP A 328 -6.18 -10.46 -3.47
N GLY A 329 -6.98 -10.85 -2.48
CA GLY A 329 -7.68 -12.13 -2.45
C GLY A 329 -8.65 -12.37 -3.62
N SER A 330 -9.09 -11.32 -4.31
CA SER A 330 -9.82 -11.41 -5.58
C SER A 330 -9.02 -12.08 -6.72
N SER A 331 -7.69 -12.08 -6.63
CA SER A 331 -6.83 -12.84 -7.55
C SER A 331 -6.85 -14.35 -7.27
N TYR A 332 -7.48 -14.77 -6.17
CA TYR A 332 -7.35 -16.09 -5.57
C TYR A 332 -8.67 -16.62 -4.98
N ILE A 333 -9.82 -16.10 -5.44
CA ILE A 333 -11.15 -16.34 -4.84
C ILE A 333 -11.39 -17.83 -4.62
N GLY A 334 -11.69 -18.19 -3.37
CA GLY A 334 -12.03 -19.55 -2.94
C GLY A 334 -10.88 -20.56 -2.98
N SER A 335 -9.63 -20.12 -3.19
CA SER A 335 -8.49 -21.03 -3.25
C SER A 335 -8.05 -21.49 -1.85
N ALA A 336 -7.93 -22.80 -1.67
CA ALA A 336 -7.38 -23.40 -0.44
C ALA A 336 -5.95 -22.91 -0.17
N ASP A 337 -5.17 -22.71 -1.24
CA ASP A 337 -3.82 -22.19 -1.14
C ASP A 337 -3.80 -20.78 -0.51
N TYR A 338 -4.76 -19.87 -0.81
CA TYR A 338 -4.82 -18.53 -0.22
C TYR A 338 -5.13 -18.63 1.27
N ILE A 339 -6.09 -19.48 1.62
CA ILE A 339 -6.49 -19.71 3.01
C ILE A 339 -5.30 -20.21 3.83
N ASN A 340 -4.57 -21.21 3.33
CA ASN A 340 -3.40 -21.75 4.02
C ASN A 340 -2.26 -20.72 4.11
N ALA A 341 -2.00 -20.00 3.03
CA ALA A 341 -0.91 -19.02 2.98
C ALA A 341 -1.17 -17.78 3.85
N TYR A 342 -2.41 -17.29 3.87
CA TYR A 342 -2.85 -16.24 4.78
C TYR A 342 -2.76 -16.70 6.23
N ARG A 343 -3.25 -17.91 6.55
CA ARG A 343 -3.19 -18.51 7.89
C ARG A 343 -1.76 -18.58 8.41
N ASP A 344 -0.85 -19.13 7.61
CA ASP A 344 0.57 -19.20 7.96
C ASP A 344 1.15 -17.82 8.26
N GLN A 345 0.89 -16.85 7.39
CA GLN A 345 1.45 -15.52 7.51
C GLN A 345 0.89 -14.78 8.74
N VAL A 346 -0.42 -14.82 8.96
CA VAL A 346 -1.03 -14.15 10.13
C VAL A 346 -0.55 -14.75 11.46
N ILE A 347 -0.37 -16.08 11.55
CA ILE A 347 0.22 -16.71 12.75
C ILE A 347 1.60 -16.14 13.08
N PHE A 348 2.43 -15.91 12.06
CA PHE A 348 3.76 -15.32 12.28
C PHE A 348 3.68 -13.83 12.63
N ILE A 349 2.81 -13.08 11.94
CA ILE A 349 2.61 -11.65 12.22
C ILE A 349 2.08 -11.43 13.65
N ASP A 350 1.21 -12.29 14.16
CA ASP A 350 0.71 -12.21 15.54
C ASP A 350 1.83 -12.32 16.58
N LYS A 351 2.82 -13.19 16.33
CA LYS A 351 4.03 -13.27 17.17
C LYS A 351 4.83 -11.97 17.11
N LYS A 352 4.97 -11.38 15.93
CA LYS A 352 5.65 -10.08 15.73
C LYS A 352 4.91 -8.92 16.37
N ILE A 353 3.58 -8.94 16.42
CA ILE A 353 2.78 -7.95 17.14
C ILE A 353 3.08 -8.01 18.64
N LEU A 354 3.14 -9.21 19.23
CA LEU A 354 3.47 -9.37 20.66
C LEU A 354 4.87 -8.86 20.98
N GLU A 355 5.88 -9.25 20.19
CA GLU A 355 7.26 -8.75 20.31
C GLU A 355 7.32 -7.22 20.21
N LEU A 356 6.61 -6.64 19.24
CA LEU A 356 6.55 -5.19 19.03
C LEU A 356 5.95 -4.47 20.23
N VAL A 357 4.81 -4.95 20.74
CA VAL A 357 4.15 -4.37 21.92
C VAL A 357 5.08 -4.42 23.13
N ASP A 358 5.76 -5.55 23.36
CA ASP A 358 6.72 -5.67 24.46
C ASP A 358 7.89 -4.67 24.32
N ASN A 359 8.40 -4.50 23.10
CA ASN A 359 9.48 -3.56 22.84
C ASN A 359 9.03 -2.09 22.98
N ILE A 360 7.82 -1.73 22.51
CA ILE A 360 7.27 -0.38 22.69
C ILE A 360 7.11 -0.10 24.19
N LEU A 361 6.40 -0.97 24.92
CA LEU A 361 6.11 -0.75 26.34
C LEU A 361 7.37 -0.71 27.21
N SER A 362 8.40 -1.48 26.87
CA SER A 362 9.68 -1.47 27.60
C SER A 362 10.61 -0.32 27.23
N SER A 363 10.49 0.23 26.01
CA SER A 363 11.32 1.35 25.55
C SER A 363 10.72 2.72 25.89
N SER A 364 9.40 2.81 26.06
CA SER A 364 8.71 4.06 26.39
C SER A 364 8.99 4.53 27.81
N ILE A 365 9.49 5.76 27.95
CA ILE A 365 9.75 6.39 29.27
C ILE A 365 8.45 6.63 30.04
N SER A 366 7.38 6.98 29.35
CA SER A 366 6.02 7.13 29.89
C SER A 366 5.06 6.21 29.15
N PRO A 367 4.02 5.67 29.81
CA PRO A 367 3.06 4.80 29.13
C PRO A 367 2.46 5.48 27.89
N PRO A 368 2.56 4.86 26.70
CA PRO A 368 2.07 5.46 25.45
C PRO A 368 0.60 5.12 25.19
N ILE A 369 0.03 5.71 24.15
CA ILE A 369 -1.21 5.25 23.52
C ILE A 369 -0.81 4.34 22.34
N ILE A 370 -1.31 3.11 22.30
CA ILE A 370 -1.03 2.17 21.20
C ILE A 370 -2.34 1.76 20.56
N ILE A 371 -2.43 1.91 19.24
CA ILE A 371 -3.55 1.52 18.41
C ILE A 371 -3.02 0.49 17.42
N LEU A 372 -3.44 -0.75 17.56
CA LEU A 372 -3.20 -1.82 16.58
C LEU A 372 -4.51 -2.01 15.82
N GLN A 373 -4.56 -1.72 14.53
CA GLN A 373 -5.81 -1.74 13.78
C GLN A 373 -5.58 -2.19 12.34
N ALA A 374 -6.45 -3.04 11.79
CA ALA A 374 -6.41 -3.31 10.36
C ALA A 374 -7.11 -2.21 9.56
N ASP A 375 -6.66 -1.94 8.34
CA ASP A 375 -7.34 -1.04 7.41
C ASP A 375 -8.58 -1.70 6.77
N HIS A 376 -8.51 -3.00 6.52
CA HIS A 376 -9.60 -3.89 6.14
C HIS A 376 -9.31 -5.33 6.59
N GLY A 377 -10.29 -6.23 6.42
CA GLY A 377 -10.14 -7.65 6.71
C GLY A 377 -9.46 -8.43 5.58
N SER A 378 -9.51 -9.75 5.66
CA SER A 378 -8.92 -10.64 4.66
C SER A 378 -9.78 -10.70 3.37
N GLY A 379 -9.33 -11.45 2.35
CA GLY A 379 -9.94 -11.38 1.02
C GLY A 379 -10.16 -12.71 0.30
N SER A 380 -10.13 -13.87 0.96
CA SER A 380 -10.26 -15.17 0.30
C SER A 380 -11.55 -15.33 -0.52
N ARG A 381 -12.62 -14.60 -0.16
CA ARG A 381 -13.89 -14.54 -0.90
C ARG A 381 -14.25 -13.12 -1.33
N LEU A 382 -13.25 -12.29 -1.63
CA LEU A 382 -13.45 -10.92 -2.12
C LEU A 382 -13.72 -10.91 -3.63
N ASN A 383 -14.84 -10.33 -4.05
CA ASN A 383 -15.06 -9.91 -5.43
C ASN A 383 -15.07 -8.38 -5.53
N TRP A 384 -13.99 -7.81 -6.08
CA TRP A 384 -13.84 -6.36 -6.22
C TRP A 384 -14.95 -5.67 -7.00
N GLU A 385 -15.71 -6.37 -7.83
CA GLU A 385 -16.67 -5.77 -8.75
C GLU A 385 -18.14 -6.04 -8.36
N SER A 386 -18.39 -6.78 -7.27
CA SER A 386 -19.74 -7.05 -6.78
C SER A 386 -19.76 -7.31 -5.28
N TRP A 387 -20.57 -6.53 -4.57
CA TRP A 387 -20.79 -6.72 -3.14
C TRP A 387 -21.67 -7.96 -2.88
N GLU A 388 -22.56 -8.31 -3.81
CA GLU A 388 -23.48 -9.45 -3.72
C GLU A 388 -22.75 -10.81 -3.74
N THR A 389 -21.55 -10.85 -4.31
CA THR A 389 -20.73 -12.06 -4.43
C THR A 389 -19.46 -12.00 -3.57
N THR A 390 -19.27 -10.90 -2.85
CA THR A 390 -18.22 -10.77 -1.83
C THR A 390 -18.74 -11.27 -0.51
N TYR A 391 -17.93 -12.04 0.23
CA TYR A 391 -18.27 -12.29 1.63
C TYR A 391 -17.91 -11.05 2.47
N LEU A 392 -18.91 -10.20 2.72
CA LEU A 392 -18.70 -8.88 3.32
C LEU A 392 -18.11 -8.96 4.72
N LYS A 393 -18.56 -9.91 5.54
CA LYS A 393 -18.07 -10.10 6.91
C LYS A 393 -16.55 -10.34 6.96
N GLU A 394 -16.04 -11.12 6.01
CA GLU A 394 -14.60 -11.38 5.88
C GLU A 394 -13.81 -10.10 5.56
N ARG A 395 -14.25 -9.35 4.55
CA ARG A 395 -13.52 -8.17 4.09
C ARG A 395 -13.65 -6.99 5.05
N ILE A 396 -14.76 -6.89 5.77
CA ILE A 396 -15.07 -5.74 6.63
C ILE A 396 -14.65 -5.98 8.08
N GLY A 397 -14.64 -7.23 8.56
CA GLY A 397 -14.22 -7.58 9.92
C GLY A 397 -12.72 -7.40 10.12
N ILE A 398 -12.35 -6.46 11.00
CA ILE A 398 -10.95 -6.10 11.26
C ILE A 398 -10.51 -6.48 12.67
N PHE A 399 -9.22 -6.78 12.82
CA PHE A 399 -8.58 -6.74 14.12
C PHE A 399 -8.39 -5.28 14.59
N SER A 400 -8.74 -5.00 15.84
CA SER A 400 -8.56 -3.68 16.45
C SER A 400 -8.35 -3.80 17.96
N ALA A 401 -7.25 -3.25 18.45
CA ALA A 401 -6.84 -3.27 19.85
C ALA A 401 -6.26 -1.91 20.28
N PHE A 402 -6.55 -1.52 21.52
CA PHE A 402 -6.22 -0.22 22.06
C PHE A 402 -5.53 -0.36 23.41
N TYR A 403 -4.41 0.31 23.60
CA TYR A 403 -3.76 0.45 24.91
C TYR A 403 -3.78 1.92 25.30
N PHE A 404 -4.36 2.19 26.46
CA PHE A 404 -4.47 3.51 27.06
C PHE A 404 -3.62 3.58 28.33
N PRO A 405 -2.81 4.65 28.53
CA PRO A 405 -1.96 4.84 29.71
C PRO A 405 -2.67 4.66 31.05
N ASP A 406 -3.93 5.10 31.13
CA ASP A 406 -4.78 5.06 32.32
C ASP A 406 -5.71 3.84 32.38
N GLN A 407 -5.68 3.00 31.33
CA GLN A 407 -6.52 1.79 31.17
C GLN A 407 -8.04 2.05 31.34
N ASP A 408 -8.48 3.30 31.22
CA ASP A 408 -9.90 3.65 31.23
C ASP A 408 -10.47 3.57 29.82
N TYR A 409 -11.15 2.46 29.56
CA TYR A 409 -11.78 2.14 28.29
C TYR A 409 -13.27 2.46 28.24
N SER A 410 -13.81 3.23 29.20
CA SER A 410 -15.25 3.54 29.29
C SER A 410 -15.86 4.22 28.07
N LYS A 411 -15.04 4.80 27.19
CA LYS A 411 -15.44 5.43 25.92
C LYS A 411 -15.27 4.53 24.70
N LEU A 412 -14.60 3.39 24.83
CA LEU A 412 -14.52 2.37 23.80
C LEU A 412 -15.72 1.42 23.91
N TYR A 413 -15.99 0.71 22.81
CA TYR A 413 -17.06 -0.25 22.70
C TYR A 413 -16.72 -1.28 21.62
N ASP A 414 -17.27 -2.50 21.71
CA ASP A 414 -16.75 -3.65 20.96
C ASP A 414 -16.81 -3.48 19.44
N SER A 415 -17.80 -2.73 18.95
CA SER A 415 -18.06 -2.50 17.53
C SER A 415 -17.44 -1.21 16.98
N ILE A 416 -16.57 -0.53 17.74
CA ILE A 416 -15.95 0.73 17.32
C ILE A 416 -15.31 0.60 15.95
N THR A 417 -15.60 1.56 15.06
CA THR A 417 -15.00 1.62 13.73
C THR A 417 -13.89 2.68 13.65
N PRO A 418 -12.94 2.56 12.70
CA PRO A 418 -11.81 3.47 12.54
C PRO A 418 -12.16 4.97 12.49
N VAL A 419 -13.35 5.34 12.00
CA VAL A 419 -13.80 6.75 11.96
C VAL A 419 -13.88 7.40 13.35
N ASN A 420 -14.09 6.60 14.40
CA ASN A 420 -14.24 7.06 15.79
C ASN A 420 -12.96 6.91 16.63
N THR A 421 -11.95 6.17 16.16
CA THR A 421 -10.66 5.94 16.85
C THR A 421 -10.06 7.24 17.39
N PHE A 422 -9.83 8.22 16.52
CA PHE A 422 -9.22 9.49 16.93
C PHE A 422 -10.20 10.42 17.65
N ARG A 423 -11.52 10.29 17.45
CA ARG A 423 -12.51 11.05 18.22
C ARG A 423 -12.45 10.67 19.68
N VAL A 424 -12.41 9.37 19.99
CA VAL A 424 -12.27 8.87 21.37
C VAL A 424 -10.96 9.34 22.00
N ILE A 425 -9.84 9.13 21.30
CA ILE A 425 -8.51 9.47 21.82
C ILE A 425 -8.38 10.98 22.05
N PHE A 426 -8.80 11.80 21.08
CA PHE A 426 -8.72 13.24 21.22
C PHE A 426 -9.63 13.77 22.32
N ASN A 427 -10.84 13.22 22.46
CA ASN A 427 -11.74 13.64 23.51
C ASN A 427 -11.17 13.32 24.90
N LYS A 428 -10.55 12.14 25.03
CA LYS A 428 -10.00 11.67 26.31
C LYS A 428 -8.72 12.40 26.73
N TYR A 429 -7.74 12.51 25.83
CA TYR A 429 -6.41 12.99 26.19
C TYR A 429 -6.17 14.47 25.89
N PHE A 430 -7.02 15.08 25.05
CA PHE A 430 -6.86 16.47 24.62
C PHE A 430 -8.08 17.33 24.92
N ASN A 431 -9.04 16.78 25.68
CA ASN A 431 -10.31 17.44 26.00
C ASN A 431 -10.99 18.03 24.76
N SER A 432 -10.86 17.34 23.62
CA SER A 432 -11.69 17.71 22.47
C SER A 432 -13.14 17.30 22.73
N ASN A 433 -14.07 17.94 22.03
CA ASN A 433 -15.50 17.68 22.14
C ASN A 433 -16.05 17.17 20.80
N PHE A 434 -15.35 16.24 20.16
CA PHE A 434 -15.82 15.63 18.92
C PHE A 434 -16.98 14.67 19.23
N GLU A 435 -18.14 14.92 18.64
CA GLU A 435 -19.25 13.96 18.69
C GLU A 435 -18.84 12.63 18.04
N LEU A 436 -19.23 11.48 18.60
CA LEU A 436 -19.01 10.21 17.93
C LEU A 436 -19.94 10.09 16.72
N LEU A 437 -19.43 9.56 15.61
CA LEU A 437 -20.23 9.32 14.42
C LEU A 437 -20.88 7.92 14.50
N PRO A 438 -22.03 7.70 13.84
CA PRO A 438 -22.57 6.35 13.68
C PRO A 438 -21.54 5.44 13.03
N ASP A 439 -21.45 4.17 13.43
CA ASP A 439 -20.55 3.19 12.81
C ASP A 439 -21.19 2.61 11.53
N LYS A 440 -20.67 3.01 10.36
CA LYS A 440 -21.17 2.60 9.04
C LYS A 440 -20.09 1.94 8.21
N ASN A 441 -20.50 1.00 7.36
CA ASN A 441 -19.62 0.29 6.45
C ASN A 441 -20.03 0.52 5.00
N TYR A 442 -19.05 0.82 4.15
CA TYR A 442 -19.26 1.09 2.73
C TYR A 442 -18.45 0.14 1.86
N PHE A 443 -19.14 -0.50 0.93
CA PHE A 443 -18.52 -1.20 -0.19
C PHE A 443 -18.36 -0.23 -1.36
N SER A 444 -17.23 -0.30 -2.06
CA SER A 444 -17.08 0.29 -3.38
C SER A 444 -16.22 -0.59 -4.27
N THR A 445 -16.61 -0.68 -5.54
CA THR A 445 -15.87 -1.51 -6.49
C THR A 445 -14.46 -0.99 -6.75
N TRP A 446 -13.55 -1.84 -7.20
CA TRP A 446 -12.22 -1.37 -7.61
C TRP A 446 -12.30 -0.42 -8.80
N SER A 447 -13.18 -0.71 -9.76
CA SER A 447 -13.41 0.11 -10.97
C SER A 447 -14.13 1.45 -10.70
N LYS A 448 -14.99 1.53 -9.67
CA LYS A 448 -15.70 2.74 -9.25
C LYS A 448 -15.49 2.99 -7.75
N PRO A 449 -14.32 3.50 -7.34
CA PRO A 449 -13.95 3.59 -5.93
C PRO A 449 -14.79 4.58 -5.12
N TYR A 450 -15.44 5.54 -5.77
CA TYR A 450 -16.27 6.58 -5.13
C TYR A 450 -17.77 6.35 -5.25
N LYS A 451 -18.19 5.19 -5.79
CA LYS A 451 -19.59 4.77 -5.71
C LYS A 451 -19.77 3.95 -4.45
N PHE A 452 -20.11 4.63 -3.35
CA PHE A 452 -20.28 3.99 -2.06
C PHE A 452 -21.65 3.34 -1.93
N ILE A 453 -21.66 2.07 -1.52
CA ILE A 453 -22.85 1.30 -1.21
C ILE A 453 -22.79 1.01 0.28
N GLU A 454 -23.73 1.56 1.05
CA GLU A 454 -23.81 1.27 2.49
C GLU A 454 -24.23 -0.19 2.68
N VAL A 455 -23.43 -0.95 3.43
CA VAL A 455 -23.61 -2.39 3.68
C VAL A 455 -23.66 -2.72 5.17
N THR A 456 -23.77 -1.72 6.03
CA THR A 456 -23.76 -1.84 7.50
C THR A 456 -24.72 -2.92 8.02
N GLU A 457 -25.98 -2.89 7.59
CA GLU A 457 -26.98 -3.87 8.03
C GLU A 457 -26.65 -5.29 7.58
N LYS A 458 -26.07 -5.46 6.38
CA LYS A 458 -25.73 -6.78 5.82
C LYS A 458 -24.62 -7.45 6.62
N VAL A 459 -23.60 -6.70 7.02
CA VAL A 459 -22.49 -7.17 7.84
C VAL A 459 -22.95 -7.60 9.23
N MET A 460 -24.02 -7.01 9.77
CA MET A 460 -24.57 -7.38 11.08
C MET A 460 -25.51 -8.59 11.05
N THR A 461 -26.11 -8.90 9.89
CA THR A 461 -27.06 -10.02 9.73
C THR A 461 -26.43 -11.33 9.25
N GLU A 462 -25.22 -11.28 8.69
CA GLU A 462 -24.40 -12.43 8.26
C GLU A 462 -23.40 -12.85 9.36
#